data_AF-A0A0C9UW95-F1
#
_entry.id   AF-A0A0C9UW95-F1
#
_cell.length_a   1.000
_cell.length_b   1.000
_cell.length_c   1.000
_cell.angle_alpha   90.00
_cell.angle_beta   90.00
_cell.angle_gamma   90.00
#
_symmetry.space_group_name_H-M   'P 1'
#
loop_
_entity.id
_entity.type
_entity.pdbx_description
1 polymer ?
#
loop_
_entity_poly.entity_id
_entity_poly.type
_entity_poly.pdbx_seq_one_letter_code
_entity_poly.pdbx_strand_id
1 'polypeptide(L)'
;WPSSEQLTELTNKSSGVFIFAATVVSFITEGRGFPQQKLEQVLKTHTGLDPLYSQVLNAASWHEGLNKILAVIIFLHEQISIAALSDLIEIRAIDIVSCLLEIQSIVKIPATNNGIVQPNHASLRDFLLDKKRSKEYHIQAPFYHAIIFKHCLTRMTRTLKH
;
A
#
# COMPACT_ATOMS: atom_id res chain seq x y z
N TRP A 1 -14.04 27.83 1.30
CA TRP A 1 -14.75 26.58 0.94
C TRP A 1 -14.27 26.18 -0.45
N PRO A 2 -13.78 24.95 -0.68
CA PRO A 2 -13.52 23.87 0.30
C PRO A 2 -12.43 24.24 1.33
N SER A 3 -12.22 23.40 2.34
CA SER A 3 -11.10 23.53 3.29
C SER A 3 -9.80 22.97 2.70
N SER A 4 -8.65 23.34 3.28
CA SER A 4 -7.33 22.80 2.90
C SER A 4 -7.24 21.28 3.07
N GLU A 5 -7.86 20.74 4.11
CA GLU A 5 -7.94 19.29 4.35
C GLU A 5 -8.73 18.57 3.24
N GLN A 6 -9.90 19.12 2.86
CA GLN A 6 -10.71 18.56 1.77
C GLN A 6 -9.99 18.60 0.42
N LEU A 7 -9.23 19.67 0.15
CA LEU A 7 -8.40 19.78 -1.05
C LEU A 7 -7.26 18.75 -1.06
N THR A 8 -6.63 18.52 0.09
CA THR A 8 -5.58 17.50 0.24
C THR A 8 -6.14 16.10 0.02
N GLU A 9 -7.32 15.81 0.58
CA GLU A 9 -8.00 14.53 0.38
C GLU A 9 -8.40 14.30 -1.08
N LEU A 10 -8.94 15.31 -1.77
CA LEU A 10 -9.23 15.24 -3.20
C LEU A 10 -7.97 15.01 -4.04
N THR A 11 -6.88 15.68 -3.67
CA THR A 11 -5.57 15.51 -4.33
C THR A 11 -5.08 14.07 -4.16
N ASN A 12 -5.17 13.51 -2.95
CA ASN A 12 -4.81 12.12 -2.69
C ASN A 12 -5.71 11.13 -3.45
N LYS A 13 -7.02 11.35 -3.48
CA LYS A 13 -7.99 10.54 -4.25
C LYS A 13 -7.72 10.59 -5.74
N SER A 14 -7.27 11.73 -6.26
CA SER A 14 -6.88 11.86 -7.66
C SER A 14 -5.67 11.01 -8.03
N SER A 15 -4.80 10.67 -7.07
CA SER A 15 -3.58 9.87 -7.31
C SER A 15 -2.78 10.39 -8.54
N GLY A 16 -2.80 11.70 -8.79
CA GLY A 16 -2.13 12.34 -9.94
C GLY A 16 -2.86 12.22 -11.29
N VAL A 17 -4.04 11.62 -11.32
CA VAL A 17 -4.83 11.43 -12.55
C VAL A 17 -5.65 12.70 -12.83
N PHE A 18 -5.17 13.52 -13.78
CA PHE A 18 -5.81 14.77 -14.18
C PHE A 18 -7.28 14.58 -14.61
N ILE A 19 -7.59 13.46 -15.28
CA ILE A 19 -8.95 13.12 -15.70
C ILE A 19 -9.89 13.00 -14.50
N PHE A 20 -9.42 12.41 -13.40
CA PHE A 20 -10.21 12.30 -12.18
C PHE A 20 -10.48 13.67 -11.56
N ALA A 21 -9.44 14.52 -11.43
CA ALA A 21 -9.59 15.86 -10.89
C ALA A 21 -10.60 16.69 -11.72
N ALA A 22 -10.50 16.65 -13.05
CA ALA A 22 -11.44 17.32 -13.94
C ALA A 22 -12.88 16.79 -13.80
N THR A 23 -13.04 15.46 -13.67
CA THR A 23 -14.35 14.82 -13.48
C THR A 23 -14.98 15.22 -12.15
N VAL A 24 -14.20 15.28 -11.07
CA VAL A 24 -14.67 15.73 -9.75
C VAL A 24 -15.08 17.19 -9.77
N VAL A 25 -14.27 18.07 -10.39
CA VAL A 25 -14.60 19.49 -10.52
C VAL A 25 -15.92 19.64 -11.27
N SER A 26 -16.04 19.02 -12.45
CA SER A 26 -17.27 19.02 -13.26
C SER A 26 -18.48 18.49 -12.46
N PHE A 27 -18.35 17.37 -11.75
CA PHE A 27 -19.41 16.83 -10.90
C PHE A 27 -19.87 17.80 -9.79
N ILE A 28 -18.94 18.49 -9.14
CA ILE A 28 -19.24 19.46 -8.07
C ILE A 28 -19.90 20.71 -8.67
N THR A 29 -19.44 21.19 -9.82
CA THR A 29 -19.89 22.46 -10.43
C THR A 29 -21.14 22.32 -11.28
N GLU A 30 -21.42 21.14 -11.84
CA GLU A 30 -22.48 20.94 -12.83
C GLU A 30 -23.67 20.12 -12.27
N GLY A 31 -24.88 20.39 -12.77
CA GLY A 31 -26.11 19.64 -12.44
C GLY A 31 -26.80 20.04 -11.11
N ARG A 32 -27.89 19.34 -10.76
CA ARG A 32 -28.71 19.62 -9.56
C ARG A 32 -28.03 19.17 -8.26
N GLY A 33 -28.25 19.90 -7.15
CA GLY A 33 -27.75 19.58 -5.80
C GLY A 33 -26.71 20.57 -5.25
N PHE A 34 -26.53 20.61 -3.93
CA PHE A 34 -25.62 21.55 -3.28
C PHE A 34 -24.15 21.12 -3.46
N PRO A 35 -23.25 22.02 -3.91
CA PRO A 35 -21.83 21.70 -4.10
C PRO A 35 -21.16 21.07 -2.87
N GLN A 36 -21.57 21.49 -1.67
CA GLN A 36 -21.09 20.92 -0.40
C GLN A 36 -21.49 19.46 -0.20
N GLN A 37 -22.73 19.08 -0.53
CA GLN A 37 -23.19 17.70 -0.43
C GLN A 37 -22.50 16.80 -1.48
N LYS A 38 -22.29 17.33 -2.69
CA LYS A 38 -21.56 16.64 -3.75
C LYS A 38 -20.09 16.45 -3.39
N LEU A 39 -19.46 17.48 -2.82
CA LEU A 39 -18.11 17.38 -2.28
C LEU A 39 -18.03 16.31 -1.20
N GLU A 40 -18.95 16.29 -0.24
CA GLU A 40 -19.01 15.23 0.77
C GLU A 40 -19.23 13.85 0.16
N GLN A 41 -20.03 13.74 -0.90
CA GLN A 41 -20.25 12.48 -1.61
C GLN A 41 -18.97 12.00 -2.30
N VAL A 42 -18.21 12.88 -2.96
CA VAL A 42 -16.92 12.54 -3.57
C VAL A 42 -15.88 12.17 -2.51
N LEU A 43 -15.85 12.90 -1.39
CA LEU A 43 -14.97 12.58 -0.26
C LEU A 43 -15.33 11.21 0.35
N LYS A 44 -16.62 10.86 0.41
CA LYS A 44 -17.10 9.53 0.84
C LYS A 44 -16.91 8.44 -0.23
N THR A 45 -16.77 8.80 -1.50
CA THR A 45 -16.61 7.82 -2.58
C THR A 45 -15.17 7.32 -2.62
N HIS A 46 -15.01 6.00 -2.68
CA HIS A 46 -13.71 5.34 -2.88
C HIS A 46 -13.30 5.43 -4.35
N THR A 47 -13.04 6.63 -4.85
CA THR A 47 -12.37 6.81 -6.14
C THR A 47 -10.90 7.09 -5.87
N GLY A 48 -10.09 6.05 -6.12
CA GLY A 48 -8.65 5.98 -5.90
C GLY A 48 -8.13 4.68 -6.52
N LEU A 49 -6.91 4.28 -6.17
CA LEU A 49 -6.28 3.06 -6.69
C LEU A 49 -6.86 1.76 -6.09
N ASP A 50 -7.85 1.82 -5.19
CA ASP A 50 -8.44 0.65 -4.51
C ASP A 50 -8.96 -0.46 -5.45
N PRO A 51 -9.71 -0.14 -6.54
CA PRO A 51 -10.12 -1.17 -7.50
C PRO A 51 -8.92 -1.81 -8.21
N LEU A 52 -7.89 -1.01 -8.54
CA LEU A 52 -6.65 -1.50 -9.14
C LEU A 52 -5.92 -2.42 -8.16
N TYR A 53 -5.75 -2.01 -6.90
CA TYR A 53 -5.14 -2.83 -5.86
C TYR A 53 -5.89 -4.15 -5.70
N SER A 54 -7.22 -4.10 -5.62
CA SER A 54 -8.06 -5.30 -5.50
C SER A 54 -7.89 -6.22 -6.72
N GLN A 55 -7.87 -5.67 -7.94
CA GLN A 55 -7.68 -6.46 -9.16
C GLN A 55 -6.32 -7.16 -9.19
N VAL A 56 -5.26 -6.45 -8.81
CA VAL A 56 -3.89 -6.98 -8.79
C VAL A 56 -3.75 -8.06 -7.73
N LEU A 57 -4.24 -7.81 -6.51
CA LEU A 57 -4.17 -8.77 -5.41
C LEU A 57 -5.04 -10.01 -5.64
N ASN A 58 -6.16 -9.87 -6.35
CA ASN A 58 -7.01 -11.00 -6.75
C ASN A 58 -6.38 -11.85 -7.86
N ALA A 59 -5.55 -11.25 -8.71
CA ALA A 59 -4.78 -11.98 -9.73
C ALA A 59 -3.52 -12.64 -9.16
N ALA A 60 -3.02 -12.13 -8.03
CA ALA A 60 -1.90 -12.71 -7.29
C ALA A 60 -2.37 -13.89 -6.41
N SER A 61 -1.44 -14.77 -6.08
CA SER A 61 -1.64 -15.83 -5.11
C SER A 61 -1.60 -15.23 -3.71
N TRP A 62 -2.75 -14.91 -3.12
CA TRP A 62 -2.81 -14.40 -1.75
C TRP A 62 -2.52 -15.52 -0.73
N HIS A 63 -1.34 -15.49 -0.11
CA HIS A 63 -0.87 -16.49 0.84
C HIS A 63 0.04 -15.87 1.91
N GLU A 64 0.35 -16.62 2.97
CA GLU A 64 1.09 -16.11 4.13
C GLU A 64 2.44 -15.45 3.76
N GLY A 65 3.15 -15.99 2.76
CA GLY A 65 4.41 -15.45 2.27
C GLY A 65 4.26 -14.03 1.69
N LEU A 66 3.35 -13.87 0.71
CA LEU A 66 3.03 -12.56 0.14
C LEU A 66 2.55 -11.57 1.21
N ASN A 67 1.74 -12.02 2.16
CA ASN A 67 1.21 -11.16 3.22
C ASN A 67 2.31 -10.64 4.14
N LYS A 68 3.28 -11.51 4.51
CA LYS A 68 4.46 -11.10 5.28
C LYS A 68 5.34 -10.11 4.51
N ILE A 69 5.56 -10.35 3.22
CA ILE A 69 6.35 -9.44 2.36
C ILE A 69 5.68 -8.06 2.30
N LEU A 70 4.40 -8.00 1.99
CA LEU A 70 3.64 -6.75 1.93
C LEU A 70 3.60 -6.05 3.28
N ALA A 71 3.44 -6.79 4.38
CA ALA A 71 3.45 -6.23 5.73
C ALA A 71 4.77 -5.50 6.01
N VAL A 72 5.92 -6.11 5.71
CA VAL A 72 7.22 -5.46 5.90
C VAL A 72 7.33 -4.20 5.04
N ILE A 73 6.94 -4.27 3.76
CA ILE A 73 6.99 -3.15 2.82
C ILE A 73 6.16 -1.95 3.33
N ILE A 74 4.98 -2.19 3.92
CA ILE A 74 4.10 -1.10 4.38
C ILE A 74 4.39 -0.61 5.81
N PHE A 75 5.01 -1.42 6.67
CA PHE A 75 5.28 -1.05 8.06
C PHE A 75 6.65 -0.43 8.28
N LEU A 76 7.66 -0.77 7.46
CA LEU A 76 8.98 -0.17 7.63
C LEU A 76 8.97 1.30 7.22
N HIS A 77 9.51 2.13 8.11
CA HIS A 77 9.71 3.56 7.84
C HIS A 77 10.73 3.77 6.72
N GLU A 78 11.84 3.02 6.77
CA GLU A 78 12.84 2.99 5.72
C GLU A 78 12.70 1.71 4.91
N GLN A 79 12.59 1.87 3.59
CA GLN A 79 12.46 0.76 2.67
C GLN A 79 13.80 0.03 2.56
N ILE A 80 13.73 -1.30 2.57
CA ILE A 80 14.92 -2.16 2.61
C ILE A 80 15.08 -2.95 1.31
N SER A 81 16.25 -3.55 1.12
CA SER A 81 16.54 -4.35 -0.06
C SER A 81 15.85 -5.72 -0.04
N ILE A 82 15.78 -6.38 -1.19
CA ILE A 82 15.30 -7.78 -1.27
C ILE A 82 16.17 -8.70 -0.40
N ALA A 83 17.48 -8.50 -0.38
CA ALA A 83 18.39 -9.25 0.48
C ALA A 83 18.07 -9.01 1.97
N ALA A 84 17.86 -7.76 2.37
CA ALA A 84 17.50 -7.44 3.76
C ALA A 84 16.10 -7.95 4.13
N LEU A 85 15.13 -7.95 3.21
CA LEU A 85 13.82 -8.59 3.38
C LEU A 85 14.02 -10.09 3.61
N SER A 86 14.78 -10.76 2.74
CA SER A 86 15.08 -12.18 2.82
C SER A 86 15.65 -12.57 4.18
N ASP A 87 16.63 -11.79 4.65
CA ASP A 87 17.24 -11.99 5.97
C ASP A 87 16.26 -11.74 7.12
N LEU A 88 15.38 -10.74 7.01
CA LEU A 88 14.47 -10.34 8.08
C LEU A 88 13.36 -11.36 8.29
N ILE A 89 12.62 -11.73 7.24
CA ILE A 89 11.45 -12.61 7.36
C ILE A 89 11.76 -14.08 7.06
N GLU A 90 13.03 -14.43 6.88
CA GLU A 90 13.52 -15.79 6.66
C GLU A 90 12.85 -16.48 5.43
N ILE A 91 12.57 -15.69 4.38
CA ILE A 91 12.07 -16.16 3.08
C ILE A 91 13.20 -16.05 2.06
N ARG A 92 13.39 -17.05 1.18
CA ARG A 92 14.47 -16.98 0.18
C ARG A 92 14.23 -15.81 -0.78
N ALA A 93 15.29 -15.10 -1.17
CA ALA A 93 15.19 -13.97 -2.09
C ALA A 93 14.46 -14.31 -3.40
N ILE A 94 14.64 -15.52 -3.93
CA ILE A 94 13.94 -15.99 -5.15
C ILE A 94 12.42 -16.11 -4.96
N ASP A 95 11.96 -16.51 -3.78
CA ASP A 95 10.53 -16.62 -3.47
C ASP A 95 9.94 -15.22 -3.26
N ILE A 96 10.70 -14.30 -2.64
CA ILE A 96 10.32 -12.89 -2.52
C ILE A 96 10.17 -12.27 -3.91
N VAL A 97 11.14 -12.44 -4.80
CA VAL A 97 11.08 -11.93 -6.18
C VAL A 97 9.86 -12.50 -6.91
N SER A 98 9.62 -13.80 -6.79
CA SER A 98 8.43 -14.46 -7.38
C SER A 98 7.14 -13.82 -6.90
N CYS A 99 6.99 -13.59 -5.59
CA CYS A 99 5.82 -12.92 -5.02
C CYS A 99 5.69 -11.46 -5.50
N LEU A 100 6.79 -10.71 -5.55
CA LEU A 100 6.77 -9.32 -6.01
C LEU A 100 6.36 -9.20 -7.47
N LEU A 101 6.75 -10.16 -8.33
CA LEU A 101 6.37 -10.19 -9.74
C LEU A 101 4.86 -10.34 -9.93
N GLU A 102 4.17 -11.07 -9.05
CA GLU A 102 2.70 -11.19 -9.09
C GLU A 102 1.99 -9.85 -8.83
N ILE A 103 2.65 -8.93 -8.11
CA ILE A 103 2.10 -7.61 -7.74
C ILE A 103 2.89 -6.45 -8.35
N GLN A 104 3.69 -6.69 -9.39
CA GLN A 104 4.63 -5.71 -9.98
C GLN A 104 3.99 -4.39 -10.44
N SER A 105 2.68 -4.38 -10.70
CA SER A 105 1.95 -3.16 -11.07
C SER A 105 1.77 -2.18 -9.91
N ILE A 106 1.92 -2.63 -8.66
CA ILE A 106 1.69 -1.82 -7.45
C ILE A 106 2.95 -1.66 -6.58
N VAL A 107 4.02 -2.38 -6.89
CA VAL A 107 5.34 -2.25 -6.24
C VAL A 107 6.46 -2.06 -7.26
N LYS A 108 7.45 -1.24 -6.90
CA LYS A 108 8.67 -1.05 -7.66
C LYS A 108 9.67 -2.14 -7.28
N ILE A 109 10.02 -2.98 -8.26
CA ILE A 109 10.98 -4.07 -8.09
C ILE A 109 12.36 -3.59 -8.59
N PRO A 110 13.41 -3.67 -7.76
CA PRO A 110 14.77 -3.32 -8.17
C PRO A 110 15.36 -4.37 -9.12
N ALA A 111 16.33 -3.96 -9.95
CA ALA A 111 17.02 -4.86 -10.88
C ALA A 111 17.96 -5.88 -10.20
N THR A 112 18.35 -5.63 -8.94
CA THR A 112 19.24 -6.49 -8.17
C THR A 112 18.70 -6.70 -6.76
N ASN A 113 19.11 -7.80 -6.11
CA ASN A 113 18.67 -8.10 -4.74
C ASN A 113 19.11 -7.08 -3.69
N ASN A 114 20.10 -6.24 -4.03
CA ASN A 114 20.60 -5.18 -3.14
C ASN A 114 19.82 -3.87 -3.31
N GLY A 115 18.98 -3.75 -4.33
CA GLY A 115 18.12 -2.58 -4.50
C GLY A 115 16.91 -2.62 -3.58
N ILE A 116 16.33 -1.43 -3.35
CA ILE A 116 15.21 -1.21 -2.42
C ILE A 116 13.88 -1.51 -3.09
N VAL A 117 12.99 -2.21 -2.39
CA VAL A 117 11.59 -2.46 -2.79
C VAL A 117 10.71 -1.36 -2.22
N GLN A 118 9.81 -0.78 -3.02
CA GLN A 118 8.91 0.29 -2.54
C GLN A 118 7.52 0.16 -3.17
N PRO A 119 6.45 0.58 -2.48
CA PRO A 119 5.15 0.79 -3.13
C PRO A 119 5.25 1.80 -4.27
N ASN A 120 4.50 1.60 -5.36
CA ASN A 120 4.40 2.60 -6.44
C ASN A 120 3.69 3.87 -5.97
N HIS A 121 2.83 3.75 -4.96
CA HIS A 121 2.09 4.87 -4.40
C HIS A 121 1.86 4.70 -2.89
N ALA A 122 1.89 5.79 -2.13
CA ALA A 122 1.74 5.78 -0.68
C ALA A 122 0.38 5.21 -0.21
N SER A 123 -0.69 5.41 -1.00
CA SER A 123 -2.04 4.93 -0.66
C SER A 123 -2.19 3.40 -0.63
N LEU A 124 -1.21 2.64 -1.13
CA LEU A 124 -1.22 1.18 -1.00
C LEU A 124 -1.18 0.76 0.48
N ARG A 125 -0.40 1.48 1.29
CA ARG A 125 -0.35 1.28 2.75
C ARG A 125 -1.73 1.52 3.35
N ASP A 126 -2.34 2.66 3.05
CA ASP A 126 -3.66 3.02 3.60
C ASP A 126 -4.74 2.00 3.20
N PHE A 127 -4.66 1.46 1.99
CA PHE A 127 -5.57 0.42 1.50
C PHE A 127 -5.44 -0.88 2.30
N LEU A 128 -4.21 -1.40 2.44
CA LEU A 128 -3.95 -2.66 3.14
C LEU A 128 -4.23 -2.58 4.65
N LEU A 129 -4.12 -1.39 5.25
CA LEU A 129 -4.40 -1.17 6.68
C LEU A 129 -5.89 -0.93 7.00
N ASP A 130 -6.73 -0.67 6.01
CA ASP A 130 -8.17 -0.47 6.21
C ASP A 130 -8.96 -1.72 5.80
N LYS A 131 -9.50 -2.44 6.79
CA LYS A 131 -10.30 -3.65 6.57
C LYS A 131 -11.53 -3.42 5.69
N LYS A 132 -12.16 -2.24 5.73
CA LYS A 132 -13.34 -1.94 4.91
C LYS A 132 -12.95 -1.83 3.43
N ARG A 133 -11.76 -1.32 3.15
CA ARG A 133 -11.22 -1.12 1.78
C ARG A 133 -10.63 -2.41 1.21
N SER A 134 -9.77 -3.08 1.96
CA SER A 134 -9.00 -4.25 1.48
C SER A 134 -9.68 -5.60 1.71
N LYS A 135 -10.73 -5.68 2.54
CA LYS A 135 -11.49 -6.91 2.79
C LYS A 135 -10.59 -8.09 3.22
N GLU A 136 -10.47 -9.11 2.39
CA GLU A 136 -9.64 -10.30 2.61
C GLU A 136 -8.13 -10.03 2.51
N TYR A 137 -7.75 -8.93 1.85
CA TYR A 137 -6.37 -8.48 1.71
C TYR A 137 -5.88 -7.64 2.89
N HIS A 138 -6.69 -7.52 3.95
CA HIS A 138 -6.36 -6.68 5.09
C HIS A 138 -5.16 -7.21 5.89
N ILE A 139 -4.15 -6.34 6.07
CA ILE A 139 -2.96 -6.61 6.88
C ILE A 139 -3.16 -6.01 8.27
N GLN A 140 -3.27 -6.88 9.26
CA GLN A 140 -3.50 -6.49 10.66
C GLN A 140 -2.20 -6.03 11.32
N ALA A 141 -2.08 -4.71 11.55
CA ALA A 141 -0.86 -4.12 12.12
C ALA A 141 -0.38 -4.77 13.43
N PRO A 142 -1.23 -5.04 14.44
CA PRO A 142 -0.75 -5.66 15.68
C PRO A 142 -0.09 -7.03 15.48
N PHE A 143 -0.67 -7.86 14.62
CA PHE A 143 -0.16 -9.21 14.33
C PHE A 143 1.20 -9.14 13.63
N TYR A 144 1.30 -8.36 12.56
CA TYR A 144 2.53 -8.27 11.78
C TYR A 144 3.62 -7.46 12.48
N HIS A 145 3.29 -6.44 13.29
CA HIS A 145 4.27 -5.77 14.14
C HIS A 145 4.94 -6.75 15.11
N ALA A 146 4.17 -7.65 15.75
CA ALA A 146 4.74 -8.64 16.67
C ALA A 146 5.68 -9.62 15.93
N ILE A 147 5.29 -10.06 14.73
CA ILE A 147 6.11 -10.93 13.88
C ILE A 147 7.42 -10.22 13.48
N ILE A 148 7.32 -9.02 12.91
CA ILE A 148 8.49 -8.23 12.48
C ILE A 148 9.40 -7.93 13.66
N PHE A 149 8.85 -7.52 14.80
CA PHE A 149 9.63 -7.27 16.02
C PHE A 149 10.40 -8.50 16.48
N LYS A 150 9.75 -9.68 16.51
CA LYS A 150 10.41 -10.95 16.86
C LYS A 150 11.57 -11.26 15.91
N HIS A 151 11.36 -11.08 14.61
CA HIS A 151 12.39 -11.28 13.60
C HIS A 151 13.57 -10.30 13.77
N CYS A 152 13.30 -9.02 13.98
CA CYS A 152 14.32 -8.01 14.29
C CYS A 152 15.12 -8.41 15.52
N LEU A 153 14.46 -8.76 16.63
CA LEU A 153 15.12 -9.15 17.87
C LEU A 153 16.01 -10.40 17.67
N THR A 154 15.51 -11.39 16.94
CA THR A 154 16.26 -12.62 16.61
C THR A 154 17.50 -12.30 15.78
N ARG A 155 17.42 -11.36 14.84
CA ARG A 155 18.59 -10.91 14.07
C ARG A 155 19.59 -10.15 14.93
N MET A 156 19.10 -9.24 15.78
CA MET A 156 19.96 -8.46 16.68
C MET A 156 20.73 -9.38 17.63
N THR A 157 20.08 -10.39 18.22
CA THR A 157 20.78 -11.34 19.11
C THR A 157 21.79 -12.24 18.39
N ARG A 158 21.55 -12.58 17.11
CA ARG A 158 22.51 -13.36 16.30
C ARG A 158 23.74 -12.55 15.86
N THR A 159 23.57 -11.24 15.65
CA THR A 159 24.62 -10.32 15.18
C THR A 159 25.39 -9.67 16.32
N LEU A 160 24.76 -9.49 17.47
CA LEU A 160 25.40 -9.09 18.73
C LEU A 160 26.02 -10.32 19.42
N LYS A 161 26.99 -10.96 18.75
CA LYS A 161 27.95 -11.82 19.45
C LYS A 161 29.10 -10.94 19.95
N HIS A 162 29.31 -10.92 21.26
CA HIS A 162 30.51 -10.39 21.89
C HIS A 162 31.75 -11.16 21.43
#